data_AF-O93678-F1
#
_entry.id   AF-O93678-F1
#
_cell.length_a   1.000
_cell.length_b   1.000
_cell.length_c   1.000
_cell.angle_alpha   90.00
_cell.angle_beta   90.00
_cell.angle_gamma   90.00
#
_symmetry.space_group_name_H-M   'P 1'
#
loop_
_entity.id
_entity.type
_entity.pdbx_description
1 polymer ?
#
loop_
_entity_poly.entity_id
_entity_poly.type
_entity_poly.pdbx_seq_one_letter_code
_entity_poly.pdbx_strand_id
1 'polypeptide(L)'
;MERPTLTQLLDIYFETENEEERINIIKDIALTLKLDIVAALNNVNDVRVKDVVTDPKRKIIFIKFYFTHQYLAAKDFIIAIKFSTQKSKPIVPAQVEKYVNKIKDWIAAKLYRKQYPYDLTYIILGPKFTKGVSTMKRMIEDGKFWYNATPDRLIEVIENLIEYFKARVIAFAERLAETKRNLKNRGIEGHFDQGIEAIKQLLKITHRLKGIIRRIREMKDKEYYEIAVKLIEDENYLNDLDLFLR
;
A
#
# COMPACT_ATOMS: atom_id res chain seq x y z
N MET A 1 -14.59 9.30 -24.51
CA MET A 1 -13.61 8.20 -24.63
C MET A 1 -13.38 7.65 -23.23
N GLU A 2 -13.59 6.36 -23.03
CA GLU A 2 -13.25 5.69 -21.76
C GLU A 2 -11.73 5.71 -21.56
N ARG A 3 -11.31 5.86 -20.31
CA ARG A 3 -9.90 5.88 -19.95
C ARG A 3 -9.37 4.45 -19.91
N PRO A 4 -8.19 4.16 -20.48
CA PRO A 4 -7.60 2.82 -20.41
C PRO A 4 -7.39 2.35 -18.96
N THR A 5 -7.67 1.08 -18.69
CA THR A 5 -7.39 0.43 -17.41
C THR A 5 -5.89 0.28 -17.17
N LEU A 6 -5.48 0.03 -15.92
CA LEU A 6 -4.06 -0.17 -15.60
C LEU A 6 -3.46 -1.34 -16.39
N THR A 7 -4.19 -2.44 -16.51
CA THR A 7 -3.78 -3.61 -17.29
C THR A 7 -3.58 -3.25 -18.77
N GLN A 8 -4.54 -2.56 -19.38
CA GLN A 8 -4.40 -2.12 -20.78
C GLN A 8 -3.19 -1.19 -20.98
N LEU A 9 -2.93 -0.27 -20.04
CA LEU A 9 -1.75 0.62 -20.14
C LEU A 9 -0.44 -0.14 -20.00
N LEU A 10 -0.41 -1.19 -19.17
CA LEU A 10 0.75 -2.07 -19.05
C LEU A 10 0.96 -2.87 -20.34
N ASP A 11 -0.10 -3.48 -20.89
CA ASP A 11 -0.04 -4.22 -22.14
C ASP A 11 0.52 -3.34 -23.27
N ILE A 12 -0.04 -2.13 -23.44
CA ILE A 12 0.47 -1.14 -24.42
C ILE A 12 1.94 -0.81 -24.12
N TYR A 13 2.32 -0.57 -22.86
CA TYR A 13 3.70 -0.28 -22.49
C TYR A 13 4.68 -1.39 -22.91
N PHE A 14 4.28 -2.66 -22.76
CA PHE A 14 5.11 -3.81 -23.13
C PHE A 14 5.19 -4.05 -24.64
N GLU A 15 4.10 -3.80 -25.36
CA GLU A 15 4.01 -3.97 -26.82
C GLU A 15 4.64 -2.81 -27.58
N THR A 16 4.80 -1.64 -26.96
CA THR A 16 5.37 -0.46 -27.61
C THR A 16 6.88 -0.60 -27.81
N GLU A 17 7.29 -0.78 -29.06
CA GLU A 17 8.71 -0.82 -29.47
C GLU A 17 9.37 0.57 -29.44
N ASN A 18 8.61 1.63 -29.73
CA ASN A 18 9.12 3.00 -29.70
C ASN A 18 9.41 3.44 -28.26
N GLU A 19 10.69 3.64 -27.94
CA GLU A 19 11.11 3.96 -26.58
C GLU A 19 10.52 5.28 -26.06
N GLU A 20 10.34 6.28 -26.92
CA GLU A 20 9.82 7.59 -26.55
C GLU A 20 8.32 7.54 -26.23
N GLU A 21 7.55 6.83 -27.06
CA GLU A 21 6.14 6.57 -26.83
C GLU A 21 5.92 5.74 -25.55
N ARG A 22 6.72 4.67 -25.38
CA ARG A 22 6.70 3.84 -24.18
C ARG A 22 6.95 4.64 -22.90
N ILE A 23 7.89 5.58 -22.94
CA ILE A 23 8.20 6.46 -21.81
C ILE A 23 7.04 7.41 -21.48
N ASN A 24 6.29 7.87 -22.48
CA ASN A 24 5.16 8.77 -22.26
C ASN A 24 4.01 8.07 -21.52
N ILE A 25 3.81 6.76 -21.75
CA ILE A 25 2.79 5.93 -21.09
C ILE A 25 3.00 5.85 -19.56
N ILE A 26 4.23 5.98 -19.05
CA ILE A 26 4.56 5.91 -17.62
C ILE A 26 3.74 6.91 -16.78
N LYS A 27 3.51 8.11 -17.32
CA LYS A 27 2.69 9.13 -16.65
C LYS A 27 1.25 8.65 -16.50
N ASP A 28 0.70 8.04 -17.54
CA ASP A 28 -0.68 7.57 -17.54
C ASP A 28 -0.85 6.36 -16.63
N ILE A 29 0.12 5.45 -16.60
CA ILE A 29 0.21 4.36 -15.62
C ILE A 29 0.17 4.92 -14.19
N ALA A 30 1.01 5.92 -13.89
CA ALA A 30 1.05 6.53 -12.55
C ALA A 30 -0.29 7.17 -12.14
N LEU A 31 -0.95 7.84 -13.09
CA LEU A 31 -2.24 8.49 -12.86
C LEU A 31 -3.38 7.50 -12.71
N THR A 32 -3.38 6.41 -13.47
CA THR A 32 -4.38 5.34 -13.35
C THR A 32 -4.20 4.57 -12.05
N LEU A 33 -2.96 4.19 -11.70
CA LEU A 33 -2.64 3.55 -10.41
C LEU A 33 -3.13 4.38 -9.21
N LYS A 34 -2.96 5.71 -9.26
CA LYS A 34 -3.51 6.61 -8.24
C LYS A 34 -5.02 6.45 -8.10
N LEU A 35 -5.75 6.41 -9.22
CA LEU A 35 -7.21 6.28 -9.20
C LEU A 35 -7.63 4.94 -8.62
N ASP A 36 -6.97 3.86 -9.02
CA ASP A 36 -7.27 2.51 -8.54
C ASP A 36 -7.02 2.38 -7.02
N ILE A 37 -5.91 2.94 -6.53
CA ILE A 37 -5.62 2.99 -5.08
C ILE A 37 -6.69 3.81 -4.34
N VAL A 38 -7.04 5.01 -4.83
CA VAL A 38 -8.05 5.85 -4.17
C VAL A 38 -9.42 5.17 -4.18
N ALA A 39 -9.80 4.50 -5.27
CA ALA A 39 -11.04 3.73 -5.36
C ALA A 39 -11.03 2.54 -4.38
N ALA A 40 -9.92 1.80 -4.29
CA ALA A 40 -9.77 0.71 -3.32
C ALA A 40 -9.95 1.21 -1.88
N LEU A 41 -9.39 2.37 -1.54
CA LEU A 41 -9.51 2.98 -0.22
C LEU A 41 -10.92 3.49 0.09
N ASN A 42 -11.58 4.17 -0.85
CA ASN A 42 -12.92 4.73 -0.64
C ASN A 42 -14.02 3.67 -0.50
N ASN A 43 -13.78 2.44 -0.97
CA ASN A 43 -14.72 1.32 -0.84
C ASN A 43 -14.67 0.63 0.53
N VAL A 44 -13.92 1.17 1.49
CA VAL A 44 -13.80 0.66 2.85
C VAL A 44 -14.39 1.69 3.80
N ASN A 45 -15.47 1.31 4.50
CA ASN A 45 -16.29 2.23 5.30
C ASN A 45 -15.49 3.05 6.32
N ASP A 46 -14.49 2.43 6.95
CA ASP A 46 -13.69 3.05 8.01
C ASP A 46 -12.38 3.65 7.52
N VAL A 47 -12.26 3.95 6.23
CA VAL A 47 -11.10 4.63 5.65
C VAL A 47 -11.52 6.00 5.14
N ARG A 48 -10.72 7.01 5.47
CA ARG A 48 -10.88 8.37 4.96
C ARG A 48 -9.65 8.79 4.20
N VAL A 49 -9.82 9.01 2.90
CA VAL A 49 -8.82 9.67 2.05
C VAL A 49 -8.85 11.16 2.37
N LYS A 50 -7.75 11.68 2.93
CA LYS A 50 -7.65 13.05 3.44
C LYS A 50 -7.14 14.02 2.37
N ASP A 51 -6.07 13.63 1.67
CA ASP A 51 -5.44 14.47 0.65
C ASP A 51 -4.97 13.61 -0.52
N VAL A 52 -5.25 14.05 -1.75
CA VAL A 52 -4.68 13.47 -2.97
C VAL A 52 -4.04 14.59 -3.78
N VAL A 53 -2.71 14.64 -3.80
CA VAL A 53 -1.96 15.72 -4.45
C VAL A 53 -1.20 15.17 -5.65
N THR A 54 -1.40 15.77 -6.82
CA THR A 54 -0.58 15.50 -8.01
C THR A 54 0.27 16.73 -8.30
N ASP A 55 1.60 16.59 -8.30
CA ASP A 55 2.56 17.62 -8.71
C ASP A 55 3.21 17.20 -10.03
N PRO A 56 2.68 17.65 -11.19
CA PRO A 56 3.21 17.28 -12.50
C PRO A 56 4.63 17.80 -12.73
N LYS A 57 4.96 18.95 -12.15
CA LYS A 57 6.27 19.61 -12.30
C LYS A 57 7.36 18.78 -11.66
N ARG A 58 7.08 18.26 -10.45
CA ARG A 58 7.97 17.34 -9.75
C ARG A 58 7.73 15.88 -10.10
N LYS A 59 6.69 15.55 -10.88
CA LYS A 59 6.29 14.18 -11.24
C LYS A 59 6.06 13.28 -10.02
N ILE A 60 5.30 13.79 -9.05
CA ILE A 60 4.99 13.07 -7.81
C ILE A 60 3.48 13.11 -7.56
N ILE A 61 2.92 12.00 -7.08
CA ILE A 61 1.57 11.88 -6.57
C ILE A 61 1.64 11.47 -5.10
N PHE A 62 0.78 12.05 -4.27
CA PHE A 62 0.62 11.70 -2.88
C PHE A 62 -0.82 11.35 -2.60
N ILE A 63 -1.02 10.25 -1.89
CA ILE A 63 -2.31 9.79 -1.39
C ILE A 63 -2.16 9.65 0.11
N LYS A 64 -2.85 10.51 0.85
CA LYS A 64 -2.93 10.44 2.30
C LYS A 64 -4.29 9.92 2.71
N PHE A 65 -4.32 8.95 3.61
CA PHE A 65 -5.53 8.43 4.20
C PHE A 65 -5.29 8.02 5.66
N TYR A 66 -6.36 7.82 6.39
CA TYR A 66 -6.33 7.31 7.77
C TYR A 66 -7.58 6.47 8.02
N PHE A 67 -7.55 5.67 9.07
CA PHE A 67 -8.71 4.90 9.49
C PHE A 67 -9.56 5.72 10.45
N THR A 68 -10.88 5.66 10.35
CA THR A 68 -11.79 6.26 11.34
C THR A 68 -12.09 5.32 12.50
N HIS A 69 -11.85 4.02 12.33
CA HIS A 69 -12.02 3.05 13.40
C HIS A 69 -11.06 3.36 14.55
N GLN A 70 -11.56 3.51 15.78
CA GLN A 70 -10.80 4.05 16.92
C GLN A 70 -9.48 3.32 17.23
N TYR A 71 -9.44 2.01 17.01
CA TYR A 71 -8.26 1.17 17.19
C TYR A 71 -7.15 1.40 16.13
N LEU A 72 -7.49 2.02 15.00
CA LEU A 72 -6.60 2.29 13.86
C LEU A 72 -6.41 3.79 13.59
N ALA A 73 -7.24 4.65 14.21
CA ALA A 73 -7.30 6.10 13.96
C ALA A 73 -6.10 6.89 14.48
N ALA A 74 -5.16 6.26 15.16
CA ALA A 74 -3.97 6.90 15.73
C ALA A 74 -2.82 7.09 14.73
N LYS A 75 -3.03 6.84 13.43
CA LYS A 75 -1.97 6.88 12.42
C LYS A 75 -2.43 7.37 11.05
N ASP A 76 -1.64 8.23 10.45
CA ASP A 76 -1.77 8.60 9.04
C ASP A 76 -1.02 7.59 8.15
N PHE A 77 -1.57 7.28 6.98
CA PHE A 77 -0.93 6.47 5.95
C PHE A 77 -0.73 7.31 4.70
N ILE A 78 0.46 7.22 4.12
CA ILE A 78 0.85 7.99 2.94
C ILE A 78 1.43 7.06 1.89
N ILE A 79 0.90 7.15 0.68
CA ILE A 79 1.46 6.50 -0.51
C ILE A 79 1.98 7.59 -1.44
N ALA A 80 3.27 7.55 -1.76
CA ALA A 80 3.94 8.49 -2.65
C ALA A 80 4.34 7.81 -3.96
N ILE A 81 3.77 8.21 -5.09
CA ILE A 81 4.13 7.69 -6.41
C ILE A 81 5.02 8.72 -7.12
N LYS A 82 6.31 8.41 -7.26
CA LYS A 82 7.26 9.18 -8.05
C LYS A 82 7.32 8.58 -9.44
N PHE A 83 7.08 9.36 -10.48
CA PHE A 83 7.28 8.89 -11.85
C PHE A 83 8.36 9.68 -12.58
N SER A 84 9.01 9.04 -13.54
CA SER A 84 10.06 9.61 -14.37
C SER A 84 9.78 9.31 -15.83
N THR A 85 9.96 10.32 -16.67
CA THR A 85 9.93 10.19 -18.13
C THR A 85 11.31 10.49 -18.73
N GLN A 86 12.37 10.18 -17.97
CA GLN A 86 13.75 10.41 -18.36
C GLN A 86 14.16 9.41 -19.46
N LYS A 87 14.47 9.92 -20.65
CA LYS A 87 14.79 9.10 -21.84
C LYS A 87 16.27 8.70 -21.93
N SER A 88 17.17 9.61 -21.55
CA SER A 88 18.59 9.51 -21.92
C SER A 88 19.45 8.64 -21.01
N LYS A 89 19.21 8.63 -19.70
CA LYS A 89 20.05 7.91 -18.73
C LYS A 89 19.21 7.07 -17.77
N PRO A 90 19.67 5.87 -17.39
CA PRO A 90 19.04 5.10 -16.33
C PRO A 90 19.06 5.84 -14.99
N ILE A 91 18.06 5.58 -14.16
CA ILE A 91 18.00 6.08 -12.79
C ILE A 91 19.01 5.31 -11.93
N VAL A 92 19.79 6.03 -11.12
CA VAL A 92 20.83 5.48 -10.21
C VAL A 92 20.41 5.55 -8.73
N PRO A 93 21.04 4.78 -7.83
CA PRO A 93 20.70 4.76 -6.40
C PRO A 93 20.67 6.14 -5.73
N ALA A 94 21.68 6.98 -5.98
CA ALA A 94 21.74 8.34 -5.43
C ALA A 94 20.54 9.22 -5.84
N GLN A 95 19.99 9.00 -7.04
CA GLN A 95 18.78 9.72 -7.48
C GLN A 95 17.53 9.22 -6.75
N VAL A 96 17.43 7.91 -6.51
CA VAL A 96 16.37 7.29 -5.71
C VAL A 96 16.38 7.86 -4.30
N GLU A 97 17.52 7.82 -3.61
CA GLU A 97 17.69 8.37 -2.26
C GLU A 97 17.34 9.86 -2.20
N LYS A 98 17.78 10.64 -3.19
CA LYS A 98 17.41 12.05 -3.30
C LYS A 98 15.90 12.25 -3.47
N TYR A 99 15.21 11.39 -4.23
CA TYR A 99 13.75 11.45 -4.34
C TYR A 99 13.07 11.10 -3.02
N VAL A 100 13.52 10.04 -2.33
CA VAL A 100 13.02 9.66 -1.00
C VAL A 100 13.13 10.84 -0.04
N ASN A 101 14.32 11.43 0.08
CA ASN A 101 14.58 12.51 1.04
C ASN A 101 13.74 13.75 0.73
N LYS A 102 13.65 14.17 -0.54
CA LYS A 102 12.78 15.29 -0.92
C LYS A 102 11.32 15.07 -0.60
N ILE A 103 10.83 13.83 -0.77
CA ILE A 103 9.47 13.48 -0.40
C ILE A 103 9.30 13.52 1.12
N LYS A 104 10.25 12.99 1.90
CA LYS A 104 10.23 13.09 3.38
C LYS A 104 10.15 14.54 3.82
N ASP A 105 11.00 15.40 3.26
CA ASP A 105 11.02 16.83 3.57
C ASP A 105 9.68 17.49 3.22
N TRP A 106 9.09 17.11 2.10
CA TRP A 106 7.80 17.66 1.66
C TRP A 106 6.64 17.20 2.53
N ILE A 107 6.65 15.92 2.92
CA ILE A 107 5.73 15.34 3.89
C ILE A 107 5.87 16.05 5.21
N ALA A 108 7.09 16.21 5.74
CA ALA A 108 7.33 16.97 6.95
C ALA A 108 6.74 18.38 6.80
N ALA A 109 7.15 19.14 5.78
CA ALA A 109 6.71 20.52 5.54
C ALA A 109 5.19 20.69 5.38
N LYS A 110 4.51 19.77 4.68
CA LYS A 110 3.05 19.85 4.42
C LYS A 110 2.20 19.21 5.51
N LEU A 111 2.72 18.18 6.18
CA LEU A 111 1.99 17.38 7.18
C LEU A 111 2.35 17.76 8.61
N TYR A 112 3.08 18.87 8.82
CA TYR A 112 3.33 19.51 10.11
C TYR A 112 2.07 19.93 10.92
N ARG A 113 0.86 19.44 10.58
CA ARG A 113 -0.19 19.23 11.59
C ARG A 113 0.10 17.92 12.31
N LYS A 114 1.02 18.00 13.29
CA LYS A 114 1.56 16.95 14.20
C LYS A 114 0.52 16.15 15.02
N GLN A 115 -0.65 15.81 14.48
CA GLN A 115 -1.65 15.10 15.28
C GLN A 115 -1.29 13.62 15.49
N TYR A 116 -0.62 12.95 14.54
CA TYR A 116 -0.33 11.51 14.62
C TYR A 116 0.99 11.10 13.96
N PRO A 117 1.63 10.00 14.41
CA PRO A 117 2.67 9.32 13.64
C PRO A 117 2.11 8.88 12.27
N TYR A 118 2.99 8.73 11.27
CA TYR A 118 2.57 8.28 9.94
C TYR A 118 3.40 7.11 9.43
N ASP A 119 2.76 6.27 8.63
CA ASP A 119 3.40 5.26 7.79
C ASP A 119 3.48 5.77 6.36
N LEU A 120 4.57 5.42 5.68
CA LEU A 120 4.87 5.95 4.36
C LEU A 120 5.44 4.88 3.44
N THR A 121 4.80 4.75 2.29
CA THR A 121 5.16 3.86 1.20
C THR A 121 5.49 4.67 -0.04
N TYR A 122 6.43 4.19 -0.85
CA TYR A 122 6.83 4.88 -2.06
C TYR A 122 6.86 3.97 -3.29
N ILE A 123 6.49 4.51 -4.44
CA ILE A 123 6.44 3.79 -5.72
C ILE A 123 7.22 4.60 -6.77
N ILE A 124 8.40 4.14 -7.24
CA ILE A 124 9.13 4.81 -8.33
C ILE A 124 8.77 4.09 -9.60
N LEU A 125 8.19 4.83 -10.53
CA LEU A 125 7.98 4.41 -11.89
C LEU A 125 9.01 5.13 -12.77
N GLY A 126 9.85 4.37 -13.44
CA GLY A 126 10.86 4.92 -14.34
C GLY A 126 11.11 3.95 -15.50
N PRO A 127 11.60 4.46 -16.63
CA PRO A 127 11.75 3.62 -17.82
C PRO A 127 13.00 2.75 -17.82
N LYS A 128 14.06 3.21 -17.15
CA LYS A 128 15.37 2.54 -17.10
C LYS A 128 15.98 2.72 -15.72
N PHE A 129 16.52 1.65 -15.15
CA PHE A 129 17.27 1.67 -13.89
C PHE A 129 18.64 1.03 -14.09
N THR A 130 19.62 1.43 -13.27
CA THR A 130 20.88 0.68 -13.18
C THR A 130 20.69 -0.58 -12.34
N LYS A 131 21.55 -1.59 -12.56
CA LYS A 131 21.57 -2.84 -11.77
C LYS A 131 21.63 -2.56 -10.27
N GLY A 132 22.39 -1.54 -9.86
CA GLY A 132 22.49 -1.12 -8.47
C GLY A 132 21.15 -0.78 -7.84
N VAL A 133 20.24 -0.12 -8.57
CA VAL A 133 18.87 0.17 -8.08
C VAL A 133 18.06 -1.11 -7.93
N SER A 134 18.14 -2.04 -8.90
CA SER A 134 17.42 -3.31 -8.84
C SER A 134 17.84 -4.21 -7.68
N THR A 135 19.05 -4.01 -7.15
CA THR A 135 19.61 -4.74 -6.01
C THR A 135 19.58 -3.98 -4.69
N MET A 136 19.06 -2.74 -4.65
CA MET A 136 18.94 -2.00 -3.39
C MET A 136 18.05 -2.80 -2.43
N LYS A 137 18.46 -2.85 -1.14
CA LYS A 137 17.90 -3.76 -0.14
C LYS A 137 16.49 -3.35 0.30
N ARG A 138 15.48 -4.10 -0.15
CA ARG A 138 14.08 -3.99 0.27
C ARG A 138 13.93 -4.15 1.80
N MET A 139 13.85 -3.06 2.55
CA MET A 139 13.82 -3.08 4.02
C MET A 139 12.48 -2.58 4.56
N ILE A 140 11.66 -3.50 5.04
CA ILE A 140 10.54 -3.17 5.94
C ILE A 140 11.16 -3.03 7.35
N GLU A 141 11.55 -1.82 7.74
CA GLU A 141 11.89 -1.53 9.15
C GLU A 141 10.69 -0.82 9.82
N ASP A 142 10.23 -1.34 10.96
CA ASP A 142 9.27 -0.69 11.87
C ASP A 142 8.04 -0.04 11.21
N GLY A 143 7.47 -0.71 10.22
CA GLY A 143 6.28 -0.25 9.49
C GLY A 143 6.54 0.93 8.54
N LYS A 144 7.80 1.22 8.21
CA LYS A 144 8.21 2.38 7.42
C LYS A 144 9.14 1.95 6.28
N PHE A 145 8.69 2.29 5.05
CA PHE A 145 9.38 2.32 3.73
C PHE A 145 9.50 1.02 2.93
N TRP A 146 9.16 1.04 1.61
CA TRP A 146 10.07 0.65 0.51
C TRP A 146 9.61 0.91 -0.96
N TYR A 147 10.56 0.82 -1.94
CA TYR A 147 10.54 1.21 -3.38
C TYR A 147 11.03 0.08 -4.35
N ASN A 148 10.41 -0.25 -5.48
CA ASN A 148 10.70 0.19 -6.86
C ASN A 148 10.02 -0.85 -7.77
N ALA A 149 9.54 -0.45 -8.95
CA ALA A 149 10.18 -0.88 -10.18
C ALA A 149 9.44 -0.34 -11.40
N THR A 150 10.15 -0.36 -12.51
CA THR A 150 9.64 -0.17 -13.86
C THR A 150 8.22 -0.73 -14.05
N PRO A 151 7.44 -0.27 -15.03
CA PRO A 151 6.11 -0.82 -15.28
C PRO A 151 6.06 -2.36 -15.33
N ASP A 152 7.14 -3.02 -15.75
CA ASP A 152 7.31 -4.48 -15.74
C ASP A 152 7.23 -5.17 -14.37
N ARG A 153 7.38 -4.41 -13.29
CA ARG A 153 7.33 -4.91 -11.91
C ARG A 153 6.34 -4.11 -11.07
N LEU A 154 5.41 -3.39 -11.70
CA LEU A 154 4.32 -2.73 -11.00
C LEU A 154 3.45 -3.73 -10.23
N ILE A 155 3.33 -4.96 -10.74
CA ILE A 155 2.72 -6.09 -10.02
C ILE A 155 3.45 -6.34 -8.69
N GLU A 156 4.78 -6.50 -8.70
CA GLU A 156 5.58 -6.67 -7.48
C GLU A 156 5.37 -5.50 -6.50
N VAL A 157 5.19 -4.27 -6.99
CA VAL A 157 4.94 -3.10 -6.13
C VAL A 157 3.60 -3.21 -5.42
N ILE A 158 2.53 -3.61 -6.13
CA ILE A 158 1.22 -3.80 -5.52
C ILE A 158 1.26 -5.00 -4.57
N GLU A 159 1.97 -6.09 -4.91
CA GLU A 159 2.20 -7.23 -4.00
C GLU A 159 2.91 -6.79 -2.72
N ASN A 160 3.96 -5.97 -2.79
CA ASN A 160 4.65 -5.46 -1.61
C ASN A 160 3.74 -4.56 -0.75
N LEU A 161 2.85 -3.77 -1.37
CA LEU A 161 1.86 -2.98 -0.63
C LEU A 161 0.88 -3.91 0.09
N ILE A 162 0.44 -4.99 -0.56
CA ILE A 162 -0.39 -6.02 0.05
C ILE A 162 0.36 -6.63 1.24
N GLU A 163 1.59 -7.13 1.06
CA GLU A 163 2.46 -7.69 2.10
C GLU A 163 2.61 -6.77 3.31
N TYR A 164 2.78 -5.47 3.08
CA TYR A 164 2.79 -4.48 4.15
C TYR A 164 1.49 -4.48 4.96
N PHE A 165 0.32 -4.43 4.30
CA PHE A 165 -0.95 -4.50 5.02
C PHE A 165 -1.15 -5.87 5.70
N LYS A 166 -0.65 -6.97 5.13
CA LYS A 166 -0.64 -8.28 5.81
C LYS A 166 0.14 -8.21 7.12
N ALA A 167 1.36 -7.68 7.09
CA ALA A 167 2.19 -7.54 8.29
C ALA A 167 1.50 -6.68 9.35
N ARG A 168 0.74 -5.65 8.95
CA ARG A 168 -0.05 -4.82 9.89
C ARG A 168 -1.25 -5.56 10.48
N VAL A 169 -1.95 -6.36 9.67
CA VAL A 169 -3.01 -7.26 10.16
C VAL A 169 -2.46 -8.20 11.23
N ILE A 170 -1.34 -8.88 10.94
CA ILE A 170 -0.70 -9.84 11.85
C ILE A 170 -0.30 -9.15 13.16
N ALA A 171 0.49 -8.08 13.08
CA ALA A 171 0.97 -7.37 14.26
C ALA A 171 -0.17 -6.81 15.14
N PHE A 172 -1.30 -6.45 14.53
CA PHE A 172 -2.46 -5.98 15.26
C PHE A 172 -3.24 -7.13 15.93
N ALA A 173 -3.38 -8.27 15.24
CA ALA A 173 -3.98 -9.48 15.78
C ALA A 173 -3.16 -10.03 16.96
N GLU A 174 -1.82 -10.10 16.83
CA GLU A 174 -0.91 -10.52 17.90
C GLU A 174 -1.10 -9.70 19.18
N ARG A 175 -1.15 -8.37 19.05
CA ARG A 175 -1.38 -7.45 20.18
C ARG A 175 -2.74 -7.66 20.84
N LEU A 176 -3.79 -7.89 20.05
CA LEU A 176 -5.11 -8.18 20.59
C LEU A 176 -5.16 -9.53 21.32
N ALA A 177 -4.54 -10.56 20.75
CA ALA A 177 -4.43 -11.88 21.35
C ALA A 177 -3.62 -11.85 22.66
N GLU A 178 -2.52 -11.10 22.71
CA GLU A 178 -1.74 -10.86 23.93
C GLU A 178 -2.58 -10.15 25.00
N THR A 179 -3.33 -9.11 24.60
CA THR A 179 -4.24 -8.40 25.50
C THR A 179 -5.32 -9.33 26.06
N LYS A 180 -5.91 -10.20 25.23
CA LYS A 180 -6.86 -11.25 25.63
C LYS A 180 -6.26 -12.20 26.66
N ARG A 181 -5.05 -12.70 26.41
CA ARG A 181 -4.33 -13.58 27.36
C ARG A 181 -4.10 -12.88 28.70
N ASN A 182 -3.65 -11.63 28.68
CA ASN A 182 -3.40 -10.86 29.90
C ASN A 182 -4.67 -10.60 30.73
N LEU A 183 -5.80 -10.32 30.08
CA LEU A 183 -7.08 -10.14 30.78
C LEU A 183 -7.62 -11.46 31.35
N LYS A 184 -7.53 -12.56 30.58
CA LYS A 184 -7.91 -13.89 31.06
C LYS A 184 -7.09 -14.33 32.28
N ASN A 185 -5.78 -14.08 32.28
CA ASN A 185 -4.91 -14.36 33.42
C ASN A 185 -5.26 -13.54 34.67
N ARG A 186 -5.94 -12.40 34.49
CA ARG A 186 -6.46 -11.56 35.58
C ARG A 186 -7.91 -11.88 35.95
N GLY A 187 -8.52 -12.89 35.34
CA GLY A 187 -9.92 -13.26 35.56
C GLY A 187 -10.94 -12.25 34.99
N ILE A 188 -10.50 -11.38 34.08
CA ILE A 188 -11.36 -10.35 33.46
C ILE A 188 -11.82 -10.86 32.09
N GLU A 189 -13.12 -10.86 31.86
CA GLU A 189 -13.69 -11.12 30.54
C GLU A 189 -13.51 -9.89 29.65
N GLY A 190 -12.83 -10.06 28.52
CA GLY A 190 -12.55 -8.98 27.58
C GLY A 190 -13.48 -9.03 26.37
N HIS A 191 -14.00 -7.87 25.95
CA HIS A 191 -14.74 -7.72 24.70
C HIS A 191 -13.81 -7.24 23.59
N PHE A 192 -13.69 -8.04 22.52
CA PHE A 192 -12.74 -7.79 21.43
C PHE A 192 -13.40 -7.45 20.09
N ASP A 193 -14.72 -7.28 20.05
CA ASP A 193 -15.50 -7.08 18.81
C ASP A 193 -14.99 -5.90 17.98
N GLN A 194 -14.63 -4.80 18.64
CA GLN A 194 -14.06 -3.64 17.97
C GLN A 194 -12.62 -3.87 17.50
N GLY A 195 -11.85 -4.71 18.20
CA GLY A 195 -10.54 -5.16 17.73
C GLY A 195 -10.65 -6.05 16.49
N ILE A 196 -11.63 -6.97 16.49
CA ILE A 196 -11.97 -7.84 15.35
C ILE A 196 -12.40 -7.00 14.15
N GLU A 197 -13.27 -6.00 14.35
CA GLU A 197 -13.72 -5.13 13.26
C GLU A 197 -12.54 -4.34 12.67
N ALA A 198 -11.61 -3.83 13.49
CA ALA A 198 -10.40 -3.20 13.00
C ALA A 198 -9.54 -4.13 12.10
N ILE A 199 -9.34 -5.39 12.51
CA ILE A 199 -8.64 -6.40 11.69
C ILE A 199 -9.38 -6.60 10.36
N LYS A 200 -10.71 -6.74 10.39
CA LYS A 200 -11.55 -6.91 9.20
C LYS A 200 -11.42 -5.74 8.23
N GLN A 201 -11.37 -4.49 8.72
CA GLN A 201 -11.15 -3.32 7.85
C GLN A 201 -9.79 -3.36 7.14
N LEU A 202 -8.73 -3.81 7.84
CA LEU A 202 -7.41 -4.01 7.22
C LEU A 202 -7.44 -5.13 6.16
N LEU A 203 -8.07 -6.27 6.45
CA LEU A 203 -8.23 -7.38 5.51
C LEU A 203 -8.97 -6.95 4.23
N LYS A 204 -10.01 -6.11 4.36
CA LYS A 204 -10.75 -5.54 3.23
C LYS A 204 -9.85 -4.70 2.32
N ILE A 205 -9.00 -3.83 2.87
CA ILE A 205 -8.06 -3.03 2.08
C ILE A 205 -7.09 -3.95 1.34
N THR A 206 -6.49 -4.90 2.05
CA THR A 206 -5.55 -5.87 1.46
C THR A 206 -6.17 -6.61 0.28
N HIS A 207 -7.42 -7.08 0.43
CA HIS A 207 -8.16 -7.75 -0.63
C HIS A 207 -8.47 -6.82 -1.82
N ARG A 208 -8.89 -5.57 -1.56
CA ARG A 208 -9.18 -4.60 -2.64
C ARG A 208 -7.93 -4.24 -3.43
N LEU A 209 -6.78 -4.09 -2.77
CA LEU A 209 -5.49 -3.85 -3.44
C LEU A 209 -5.07 -5.05 -4.28
N LYS A 210 -5.35 -6.28 -3.82
CA LYS A 210 -5.15 -7.50 -4.63
C LYS A 210 -6.02 -7.54 -5.88
N GLY A 211 -7.23 -7.00 -5.80
CA GLY A 211 -8.12 -6.79 -6.95
C GLY A 211 -7.51 -5.93 -8.07
N ILE A 212 -6.52 -5.08 -7.76
CA ILE A 212 -5.77 -4.30 -8.76
C ILE A 212 -4.87 -5.22 -9.61
N ILE A 213 -4.37 -6.34 -9.06
CA ILE A 213 -3.46 -7.28 -9.74
C ILE A 213 -4.23 -8.41 -10.46
N ARG A 214 -5.38 -8.87 -9.95
CA ARG A 214 -6.16 -9.93 -10.61
C ARG A 214 -7.63 -10.00 -10.15
N ARG A 215 -8.48 -10.54 -11.04
CA ARG A 215 -9.90 -10.86 -10.82
C ARG A 215 -10.09 -11.74 -9.58
N ILE A 216 -10.51 -11.18 -8.45
CA ILE A 216 -11.04 -11.96 -7.33
C ILE A 216 -12.44 -11.45 -6.99
N ARG A 217 -13.35 -12.43 -6.88
CA ARG A 217 -14.77 -12.29 -6.64
C ARG A 217 -15.08 -11.79 -5.22
N GLU A 218 -16.26 -11.21 -5.12
CA GLU A 218 -16.92 -10.65 -3.96
C GLU A 218 -16.94 -11.59 -2.74
N MET A 219 -15.99 -11.41 -1.82
CA MET A 219 -16.10 -12.01 -0.48
C MET A 219 -17.08 -11.19 0.38
N LYS A 220 -17.89 -11.89 1.18
CA LYS A 220 -18.91 -11.29 2.04
C LYS A 220 -18.32 -10.92 3.41
N ASP A 221 -18.95 -9.97 4.10
CA ASP A 221 -18.54 -9.52 5.44
C ASP A 221 -18.39 -10.66 6.47
N LYS A 222 -19.20 -11.72 6.32
CA LYS A 222 -19.14 -12.91 7.18
C LYS A 222 -17.79 -13.63 7.07
N GLU A 223 -17.24 -13.76 5.87
CA GLU A 223 -15.98 -14.47 5.63
C GLU A 223 -14.80 -13.71 6.25
N TYR A 224 -14.77 -12.38 6.11
CA TYR A 224 -13.74 -11.57 6.78
C TYR A 224 -13.83 -11.65 8.31
N TYR A 225 -15.04 -11.75 8.87
CA TYR A 225 -15.24 -11.87 10.30
C TYR A 225 -14.70 -13.20 10.83
N GLU A 226 -15.05 -14.32 10.19
CA GLU A 226 -14.55 -15.65 10.58
C GLU A 226 -13.02 -15.70 10.59
N ILE A 227 -12.39 -15.06 9.61
CA ILE A 227 -10.93 -14.98 9.51
C ILE A 227 -10.34 -14.08 10.60
N ALA A 228 -10.93 -12.92 10.84
CA ALA A 228 -10.50 -12.03 11.92
C ALA A 228 -10.60 -12.69 13.30
N VAL A 229 -11.63 -13.50 13.54
CA VAL A 229 -11.78 -14.28 14.78
C VAL A 229 -10.69 -15.36 14.88
N LYS A 230 -10.46 -16.15 13.83
CA LYS A 230 -9.39 -17.16 13.81
C LYS A 230 -8.02 -16.56 14.14
N LEU A 231 -7.70 -15.38 13.61
CA LEU A 231 -6.45 -14.67 13.88
C LEU A 231 -6.23 -14.31 15.36
N ILE A 232 -7.29 -14.25 16.17
CA ILE A 232 -7.21 -13.93 17.60
C ILE A 232 -7.16 -15.20 18.47
N GLU A 233 -7.69 -16.33 17.97
CA GLU A 233 -7.97 -17.51 18.79
C GLU A 233 -6.99 -18.67 18.62
N ASP A 234 -6.30 -18.77 17.48
CA ASP A 234 -5.35 -19.84 17.18
C ASP A 234 -3.89 -19.30 17.19
N GLU A 235 -2.90 -20.14 17.51
CA GLU A 235 -1.46 -19.84 17.41
C GLU A 235 -0.83 -20.34 16.08
N ASN A 236 -1.52 -21.22 15.33
CA ASN A 236 -1.11 -21.73 14.00
C ASN A 236 -1.64 -20.91 12.81
N TYR A 237 -2.25 -19.76 13.09
CA TYR A 237 -3.02 -18.90 12.17
C TYR A 237 -2.25 -18.32 10.96
N LEU A 238 -0.91 -18.34 10.96
CA LEU A 238 -0.11 -17.75 9.87
C LEU A 238 -0.30 -18.48 8.53
N ASN A 239 -0.54 -19.80 8.57
CA ASN A 239 -0.80 -20.59 7.35
C ASN A 239 -2.18 -20.28 6.76
N ASP A 240 -3.19 -20.07 7.61
CA ASP A 240 -4.55 -19.71 7.22
C ASP A 240 -4.61 -18.28 6.63
N LEU A 241 -3.79 -17.38 7.17
CA LEU A 241 -3.63 -16.02 6.65
C LEU A 241 -3.01 -16.03 5.24
N ASP A 242 -1.97 -16.85 5.01
CA ASP A 242 -1.35 -16.95 3.70
C ASP A 242 -2.32 -17.57 2.68
N LEU A 243 -3.09 -18.59 3.07
CA LEU A 243 -4.18 -19.14 2.24
C LEU A 243 -5.26 -18.11 1.92
N PHE A 244 -5.68 -17.30 2.89
CA PHE A 244 -6.68 -16.26 2.69
C PHE A 244 -6.21 -15.17 1.72
N LEU A 245 -4.91 -14.87 1.76
CA LEU A 245 -4.34 -13.74 1.04
C LEU A 245 -3.70 -14.13 -0.30
N ARG A 246 -3.51 -15.42 -0.58
CA ARG A 246 -3.12 -16.00 -1.89
C ARG A 246 -4.27 -16.08 -2.88
#